data_AF-A0A847QA17-F1
#
_entry.id   AF-A0A847QA17-F1
#
_cell.length_a   1.000
_cell.length_b   1.000
_cell.length_c   1.000
_cell.angle_alpha   90.00
_cell.angle_beta   90.00
_cell.angle_gamma   90.00
#
_symmetry.space_group_name_H-M   'P 1'
#
loop_
_entity.id
_entity.type
_entity.pdbx_description
1 polymer ?
#
loop_
_entity_poly.entity_id
_entity_poly.type
_entity_poly.pdbx_seq_one_letter_code
_entity_poly.pdbx_strand_id
1 'polypeptide(L)'
;MINNRQRLLIKYLIRESDYKPMKYFSELVNVSVKTLSRDLKCISSFLADYNVSIETKRSKGIKLSLSSAKGLDIVNYLQANENLI
;
A
#
# COMPACT_ATOMS: atom_id res chain seq x y z
N MET A 1 12.37 -6.20 6.15
CA MET A 1 12.41 -6.42 4.68
C MET A 1 11.00 -6.70 4.18
N ILE A 2 10.67 -6.20 2.99
CA ILE A 2 9.36 -6.35 2.32
C ILE A 2 9.38 -7.58 1.41
N ASN A 3 8.42 -8.50 1.54
CA ASN A 3 8.31 -9.73 0.74
C ASN A 3 7.42 -9.56 -0.51
N ASN A 4 7.43 -10.53 -1.43
CA ASN A 4 6.68 -10.48 -2.71
C ASN A 4 5.19 -10.16 -2.56
N ARG A 5 4.53 -10.68 -1.53
CA ARG A 5 3.11 -10.39 -1.26
C ARG A 5 2.92 -8.94 -0.85
N GLN A 6 3.77 -8.42 0.02
CA GLN A 6 3.74 -7.03 0.46
C GLN A 6 4.07 -6.07 -0.70
N ARG A 7 4.99 -6.45 -1.59
CA ARG A 7 5.27 -5.75 -2.84
C ARG A 7 4.04 -5.67 -3.74
N LEU A 8 3.35 -6.79 -3.91
CA LEU A 8 2.10 -6.85 -4.66
C LEU A 8 1.01 -5.97 -4.03
N LEU A 9 0.89 -5.97 -2.70
CA LEU A 9 -0.06 -5.11 -1.97
C LEU A 9 0.26 -3.63 -2.16
N ILE A 10 1.54 -3.23 -2.14
CA ILE A 10 1.96 -1.85 -2.44
C ILE A 10 1.52 -1.45 -3.85
N LYS A 11 1.72 -2.33 -4.86
CA LYS A 11 1.27 -2.07 -6.23
C LYS A 11 -0.24 -1.81 -6.29
N TYR A 12 -1.04 -2.61 -5.59
CA TYR A 12 -2.49 -2.38 -5.54
C TYR A 12 -2.86 -1.08 -4.80
N LEU A 13 -2.23 -0.78 -3.66
CA LEU A 13 -2.48 0.47 -2.93
C LEU A 13 -2.17 1.72 -3.75
N ILE A 14 -1.14 1.65 -4.60
CA ILE A 14 -0.74 2.74 -5.50
C ILE A 14 -1.72 2.90 -6.68
N ARG A 15 -2.31 1.81 -7.18
CA ARG A 15 -3.27 1.86 -8.30
C ARG A 15 -4.64 2.39 -7.90
N GLU A 16 -5.01 2.24 -6.63
CA GLU A 16 -6.30 2.73 -6.12
C GLU A 16 -6.24 4.21 -5.74
N SER A 17 -7.02 5.04 -6.43
CA SER A 17 -7.08 6.48 -6.19
C SER A 17 -7.94 6.88 -4.99
N ASP A 18 -8.79 5.97 -4.49
CA ASP A 18 -9.68 6.20 -3.36
C ASP A 18 -9.69 5.02 -2.37
N TYR A 19 -10.31 5.20 -1.21
CA TYR A 19 -10.40 4.17 -0.18
C TYR A 19 -11.09 2.91 -0.69
N LYS A 20 -10.47 1.76 -0.41
CA LYS A 20 -11.08 0.43 -0.63
C LYS A 20 -11.15 -0.37 0.67
N PRO A 21 -12.21 -1.18 0.88
CA PRO A 21 -12.32 -2.02 2.07
C PRO A 21 -11.10 -2.94 2.25
N MET A 22 -10.75 -3.30 3.48
CA MET A 22 -9.68 -4.28 3.72
C MET A 22 -9.92 -5.60 3.00
N LYS A 23 -11.20 -6.01 2.90
CA LYS A 23 -11.59 -7.25 2.22
C LYS A 23 -11.15 -7.27 0.76
N TYR A 24 -11.28 -6.14 0.05
CA TYR A 24 -10.86 -5.98 -1.34
C TYR A 24 -9.37 -6.31 -1.53
N PHE A 25 -8.49 -5.69 -0.73
CA PHE A 25 -7.05 -5.96 -0.82
C PHE A 25 -6.68 -7.37 -0.37
N SER A 26 -7.40 -7.90 0.63
CA SER A 26 -7.15 -9.25 1.13
C SER A 26 -7.46 -10.33 0.09
N GLU A 27 -8.51 -10.12 -0.72
CA GLU A 27 -8.87 -10.99 -1.83
C GLU A 27 -7.85 -10.88 -2.97
N LEU A 28 -7.41 -9.67 -3.31
CA LEU A 28 -6.40 -9.45 -4.36
C LEU A 28 -5.06 -10.14 -4.11
N VAL A 29 -4.62 -10.21 -2.85
CA VAL A 29 -3.35 -10.85 -2.47
C VAL A 29 -3.54 -12.24 -1.83
N ASN A 30 -4.76 -12.77 -1.89
CA ASN A 30 -5.17 -14.08 -1.40
C ASN A 30 -4.75 -14.38 0.05
N VAL A 31 -5.12 -13.50 0.98
CA VAL A 31 -4.88 -13.68 2.42
C VAL A 31 -6.08 -13.29 3.26
N SER A 32 -6.08 -13.71 4.53
CA SER A 32 -7.07 -13.21 5.49
C SER A 32 -6.89 -11.71 5.77
N VAL A 33 -7.97 -11.02 6.14
CA VAL A 33 -7.92 -9.61 6.61
C VAL A 33 -6.95 -9.44 7.78
N LYS A 34 -6.81 -10.45 8.65
CA LYS A 34 -5.85 -10.46 9.76
C LYS A 34 -4.40 -10.47 9.26
N THR A 35 -4.10 -11.28 8.25
CA THR A 35 -2.78 -11.30 7.60
C THR A 35 -2.51 -9.99 6.88
N LEU A 36 -3.50 -9.48 6.13
CA LEU A 36 -3.41 -8.18 5.46
C LEU A 36 -3.09 -7.05 6.47
N SER A 37 -3.74 -7.04 7.63
CA SER A 37 -3.45 -6.05 8.69
C SER A 37 -1.98 -6.07 9.13
N ARG A 38 -1.36 -7.25 9.23
CA ARG A 38 0.07 -7.38 9.55
C ARG A 38 0.94 -6.88 8.40
N ASP A 39 0.59 -7.22 7.17
CA ASP A 39 1.30 -6.75 5.99
C ASP A 39 1.24 -5.22 5.87
N LEU A 40 0.09 -4.61 6.10
CA LEU A 40 -0.08 -3.15 6.11
C LEU A 40 0.78 -2.48 7.19
N LYS A 41 0.97 -3.10 8.36
CA LYS A 41 1.89 -2.58 9.38
C LYS A 41 3.35 -2.61 8.88
N CYS A 42 3.77 -3.72 8.28
CA CYS A 42 5.11 -3.83 7.71
C CYS A 42 5.32 -2.82 6.56
N ILE A 43 4.34 -2.68 5.67
CA ILE A 43 4.39 -1.73 4.56
C ILE A 43 4.39 -0.30 5.05
N SER A 44 3.54 0.06 6.02
CA SER A 44 3.49 1.41 6.59
C SER A 44 4.85 1.80 7.18
N SER A 45 5.49 0.89 7.92
CA SER A 45 6.84 1.12 8.46
C SER A 45 7.90 1.31 7.35
N PHE A 46 7.78 0.59 6.24
CA PHE A 46 8.69 0.72 5.10
C PHE A 46 8.48 2.02 4.32
N LEU A 47 7.22 2.43 4.16
CA LEU A 47 6.84 3.62 3.40
C LEU A 47 7.06 4.93 4.18
N ALA A 48 7.12 4.86 5.51
CA ALA A 48 7.39 6.02 6.37
C ALA A 48 8.70 6.73 6.00
N ASP A 49 9.75 5.97 5.64
CA ASP A 49 11.05 6.50 5.21
C ASP A 49 10.95 7.36 3.94
N TYR A 50 9.87 7.20 3.17
CA TYR A 50 9.60 7.90 1.93
C TYR A 50 8.51 8.97 2.05
N ASN A 51 8.09 9.34 3.26
CA ASN A 51 6.96 10.23 3.50
C ASN A 51 5.65 9.74 2.84
N VAL A 52 5.47 8.42 2.75
CA VAL A 52 4.25 7.79 2.29
C VAL A 52 3.61 7.09 3.47
N SER A 53 2.30 7.26 3.62
CA SER A 53 1.55 6.66 4.72
C SER A 53 0.34 5.89 4.21
N ILE A 54 -0.14 4.96 5.02
CA ILE A 54 -1.38 4.24 4.76
C ILE A 54 -2.44 4.79 5.69
N GLU A 55 -3.47 5.43 5.11
CA GLU A 55 -4.63 5.90 5.84
C GLU A 55 -5.67 4.82 5.95
N THR A 56 -6.23 4.65 7.15
CA THR A 56 -7.37 3.78 7.39
C THR A 56 -8.52 4.60 7.94
N LYS A 57 -9.68 4.55 7.28
CA LYS A 57 -10.88 5.27 7.71
C LYS A 57 -12.00 4.29 7.99
N ARG A 58 -12.60 4.40 9.19
CA ARG A 58 -13.73 3.56 9.61
C ARG A 58 -14.83 3.64 8.54
N SER A 59 -15.31 2.47 8.11
CA SER A 59 -16.34 2.28 7.07
C SER A 59 -15.94 2.62 5.62
N LYS A 60 -14.80 3.28 5.35
CA LYS A 60 -14.32 3.53 3.97
C LYS A 60 -13.22 2.55 3.55
N GLY A 61 -12.39 2.12 4.49
CA GLY A 61 -11.30 1.18 4.23
C GLY A 61 -9.93 1.84 4.24
N ILE A 62 -9.06 1.45 3.32
CA ILE A 62 -7.64 1.78 3.27
C ILE A 62 -7.32 2.56 2.00
N LYS A 63 -6.45 3.57 2.12
CA LYS A 63 -5.92 4.35 1.01
C LYS A 63 -4.44 4.70 1.24
N LEU A 64 -3.66 4.82 0.16
CA LEU A 64 -2.32 5.39 0.21
C LEU A 64 -2.39 6.92 0.28
N SER A 65 -1.67 7.52 1.23
CA SER A 65 -1.62 8.96 1.43
C SER A 65 -0.20 9.49 1.30
N LEU A 66 -0.06 10.55 0.51
CA LEU A 66 1.20 11.20 0.19
C LEU A 66 1.27 12.52 0.96
N SER A 67 2.23 12.66 1.87
CA SER A 67 2.36 13.87 2.68
C SER A 67 3.29 14.92 2.07
N SER A 68 4.05 14.58 1.02
CA SER A 68 5.03 15.49 0.41
C SER A 68 5.28 15.19 -1.07
N ALA A 69 5.86 16.16 -1.79
CA ALA A 69 6.30 15.98 -3.18
C ALA A 69 7.25 14.78 -3.36
N LYS A 70 8.16 14.53 -2.40
CA LYS A 70 9.04 13.35 -2.41
C LYS A 70 8.27 12.02 -2.41
N GLY A 71 7.13 11.98 -1.71
CA GLY A 71 6.24 10.82 -1.69
C GLY A 71 5.59 10.58 -3.06
N LEU A 72 5.29 11.66 -3.80
CA LEU A 72 4.77 11.56 -5.16
C LEU A 72 5.83 11.04 -6.12
N ASP A 73 7.08 11.51 -6.01
CA ASP A 73 8.18 11.07 -6.86
C ASP A 73 8.44 9.56 -6.74
N ILE A 74 8.46 9.02 -5.51
CA ILE A 74 8.66 7.57 -5.32
C ILE A 74 7.48 6.77 -5.85
N VAL A 75 6.24 7.24 -5.69
CA VAL A 75 5.06 6.53 -6.22
C VAL A 75 5.09 6.52 -7.74
N ASN A 76 5.41 7.64 -8.37
CA ASN A 76 5.57 7.71 -9.82
C ASN A 76 6.68 6.78 -10.32
N TYR A 77 7.82 6.74 -9.62
CA TYR A 77 8.91 5.81 -9.92
C TYR A 77 8.48 4.34 -9.82
N LEU A 78 7.72 3.98 -8.78
CA LEU A 78 7.21 2.62 -8.58
C LEU A 78 6.13 2.23 -9.61
N GLN A 79 5.34 3.19 -10.12
CA GLN A 79 4.37 2.97 -11.20
C GLN A 79 5.04 2.82 -12.56
N ALA A 80 6.04 3.66 -12.86
CA ALA A 80 6.74 3.67 -14.15
C ALA A 80 7.60 2.42 -14.38
N ASN A 81 8.02 1.75 -13.29
CA ASN A 81 8.86 0.57 -13.34
C ASN A 81 8.10 -0.65 -12.81
N GLU A 82 7.20 -1.22 -13.62
CA GLU A 82 6.41 -2.42 -13.26
C GLU A 82 7.28 -3.63 -12.81
N ASN A 83 8.57 -3.63 -13.17
CA ASN A 83 9.54 -4.71 -12.97
C ASN A 83 10.45 -4.61 -11.74
N LEU A 84 10.35 -3.57 -10.90
CA LEU A 84 11.35 -3.33 -9.82
C LEU A 84 10.95 -3.81 -8.42
N ILE A 85 9.84 -4.54 -8.29
CA ILE A 85 9.45 -5.17 -7.04
C ILE A 85 8.94 -6.60 -7.26
#